data_AF-A0A9E5JWB9-F1
#
_entry.id   AF-A0A9E5JWB9-F1
#
_cell.length_a   1.000
_cell.length_b   1.000
_cell.length_c   1.000
_cell.angle_alpha   90.00
_cell.angle_beta   90.00
_cell.angle_gamma   90.00
#
_symmetry.space_group_name_H-M   'P 1'
#
loop_
_entity.id
_entity.type
_entity.pdbx_description
1 polymer ?
#
loop_
_entity_poly.entity_id
_entity_poly.type
_entity_poly.pdbx_seq_one_letter_code
_entity_poly.pdbx_strand_id
1 'polypeptide(L)' 'MSPDLKKEIWQEMRSLGDRLQEVLEPDPRHPRGRNPYAHVAGCVRDRFGCSYGDLPDEKAGELRTYLQELEREEREKRGA' A
#
# COMPACT_ATOMS: atom_id res chain seq x y z
N MET A 1 -0.28 -15.00 8.51
CA MET A 1 -0.40 -15.43 7.11
C MET A 1 0.62 -16.52 6.80
N SER A 2 0.26 -17.44 5.94
CA SER A 2 1.14 -18.43 5.31
C SER A 2 2.22 -17.73 4.47
N PRO A 3 3.44 -18.31 4.36
CA PRO A 3 4.56 -17.68 3.67
C PRO A 3 4.30 -17.40 2.19
N ASP A 4 3.57 -18.27 1.49
CA ASP A 4 3.19 -18.08 0.09
C ASP A 4 2.27 -16.85 -0.07
N LEU A 5 1.27 -16.72 0.79
CA LEU A 5 0.32 -15.60 0.76
C LEU A 5 1.00 -14.28 1.11
N LYS A 6 1.94 -14.29 2.07
CA LYS A 6 2.79 -13.12 2.38
C LYS A 6 3.59 -12.67 1.16
N LYS A 7 4.11 -13.61 0.38
CA LYS A 7 4.87 -13.32 -0.84
C LYS A 7 3.96 -12.71 -1.92
N GLU A 8 2.76 -13.25 -2.12
CA GLU A 8 1.77 -12.69 -3.05
C GLU A 8 1.36 -11.26 -2.67
N ILE A 9 0.94 -11.04 -1.42
CA ILE A 9 0.55 -9.73 -0.89
C ILE A 9 1.70 -8.73 -1.02
N TRP A 10 2.93 -9.16 -0.72
CA TRP A 10 4.10 -8.31 -0.87
C TRP A 10 4.31 -7.87 -2.33
N GLN A 11 4.14 -8.78 -3.30
CA GLN A 11 4.20 -8.41 -4.72
C GLN A 11 3.08 -7.44 -5.09
N GLU A 12 1.86 -7.65 -4.61
CA GLU A 12 0.73 -6.73 -4.85
C GLU A 12 1.00 -5.33 -4.27
N MET A 13 1.47 -5.24 -3.03
CA MET A 13 1.86 -3.98 -2.39
C MET A 13 2.98 -3.28 -3.16
N ARG A 14 3.95 -4.06 -3.66
CA ARG A 14 5.05 -3.52 -4.46
C ARG A 14 4.54 -2.97 -5.80
N SER A 15 3.75 -3.75 -6.53
CA SER A 15 3.14 -3.29 -7.77
C SER A 15 2.22 -2.08 -7.56
N LEU A 16 1.52 -2.00 -6.44
CA LEU A 16 0.75 -0.80 -6.09
C LEU A 16 1.67 0.39 -5.85
N GLY A 17 2.77 0.21 -5.10
CA GLY A 17 3.77 1.24 -4.90
C GLY A 17 4.33 1.78 -6.23
N ASP A 18 4.64 0.88 -7.18
CA ASP A 18 5.09 1.27 -8.53
C ASP A 18 4.04 2.12 -9.25
N ARG A 19 2.76 1.72 -9.21
CA ARG A 19 1.65 2.47 -9.82
C ARG A 19 1.40 3.82 -9.14
N LEU A 20 1.60 3.89 -7.84
CA LEU A 20 1.46 5.12 -7.05
C LEU A 20 2.66 6.05 -7.19
N GLN A 21 3.83 5.57 -7.61
CA GLN A 21 5.00 6.42 -7.80
C GLN A 21 4.71 7.57 -8.78
N GLU A 22 3.91 7.31 -9.82
CA GLU A 22 3.51 8.33 -10.80
C GLU A 22 2.36 9.21 -10.31
N VAL A 23 1.63 8.79 -9.27
CA VAL A 23 0.44 9.43 -8.69
C VAL A 23 0.79 10.29 -7.48
N LEU A 24 1.74 9.88 -6.65
CA LEU A 24 2.17 10.66 -5.50
C LEU A 24 2.98 11.88 -5.98
N GLU A 25 2.62 13.06 -5.48
CA GLU A 25 3.40 14.27 -5.78
C GLU A 25 4.78 14.21 -5.13
N PRO A 26 5.83 14.71 -5.80
CA PRO A 26 7.12 14.93 -5.18
C PRO A 26 6.97 16.03 -4.10
N ASP A 27 7.15 15.67 -2.83
CA ASP A 27 7.13 16.65 -1.74
C ASP A 27 8.46 17.42 -1.69
N PRO A 28 8.47 18.77 -1.73
CA PRO A 28 9.69 19.57 -1.64
C PRO A 28 10.45 19.40 -0.31
N ARG A 29 9.82 18.87 0.75
CA ARG A 29 10.43 18.56 2.05
C ARG A 29 11.14 17.21 2.06
N HIS A 30 10.93 16.38 1.04
CA HIS A 30 11.68 15.15 0.83
C HIS A 30 12.55 15.27 -0.43
N PRO A 31 13.89 15.39 -0.30
CA PRO A 31 14.79 15.60 -1.45
C PRO A 31 14.79 14.45 -2.48
N ARG A 32 14.08 13.35 -2.22
CA ARG A 32 13.87 12.20 -3.12
C ARG A 32 12.39 11.87 -3.38
N GLY A 33 11.46 12.75 -2.97
CA GLY A 33 10.01 12.52 -3.06
C GLY A 33 9.47 11.56 -1.99
N ARG A 34 8.17 11.25 -2.08
CA ARG A 34 7.46 10.34 -1.18
C ARG A 34 7.76 8.88 -1.58
N ASN A 35 8.23 8.05 -0.66
CA ASN A 35 8.46 6.62 -0.96
C ASN A 35 7.09 5.89 -1.02
N PRO A 36 6.65 5.45 -2.21
CA PRO A 36 5.31 4.89 -2.37
C PRO A 36 5.15 3.55 -1.63
N TYR A 37 6.20 2.75 -1.50
CA TYR A 37 6.15 1.48 -0.76
C TYR A 37 6.00 1.70 0.74
N ALA A 38 6.74 2.69 1.28
CA ALA A 38 6.62 3.04 2.69
C ALA A 38 5.24 3.66 3.00
N HIS A 39 4.69 4.45 2.07
CA HIS A 39 3.32 4.96 2.15
C HIS A 39 2.30 3.82 2.22
N VAL A 40 2.33 2.89 1.26
CA VAL A 40 1.42 1.73 1.23
C VAL A 40 1.54 0.90 2.51
N ALA A 41 2.77 0.60 2.97
CA ALA A 41 2.98 -0.15 4.22
C ALA A 41 2.47 0.60 5.46
N GLY A 42 2.63 1.93 5.50
CA GLY A 42 2.08 2.79 6.54
C GLY A 42 0.56 2.76 6.56
N CYS A 43 -0.09 2.94 5.41
CA CYS A 43 -1.54 2.87 5.26
C CYS A 43 -2.10 1.51 5.71
N VAL A 44 -1.45 0.40 5.31
CA VAL A 44 -1.83 -0.94 5.78
C VAL A 44 -1.72 -1.04 7.30
N ARG A 45 -0.61 -0.59 7.88
CA ARG A 45 -0.43 -0.61 9.34
C ARG A 45 -1.49 0.21 10.06
N ASP A 46 -1.81 1.40 9.55
CA ASP A 46 -2.77 2.29 10.18
C ASP A 46 -4.21 1.73 10.05
N ARG A 47 -4.52 1.06 8.94
CA ARG A 47 -5.84 0.44 8.70
C ARG A 47 -6.09 -0.81 9.53
N PHE A 48 -5.07 -1.65 9.70
CA PHE A 48 -5.18 -2.97 10.34
C PHE A 48 -4.62 -3.00 11.78
N GLY A 49 -3.91 -1.96 12.20
CA GLY A 49 -3.26 -1.86 13.51
C GLY A 49 -1.95 -2.66 13.61
N CYS A 50 -1.58 -3.42 12.58
CA CYS A 50 -0.37 -4.24 12.54
C CYS A 50 0.18 -4.37 11.11
N SER A 51 1.35 -4.97 10.96
CA SER A 51 1.93 -5.19 9.63
C SER A 51 1.21 -6.32 8.89
N TYR A 52 1.26 -6.32 7.55
CA TYR A 52 0.70 -7.41 6.74
C TYR A 52 1.30 -8.79 7.09
N GLY A 53 2.52 -8.82 7.64
CA GLY A 53 3.17 -10.04 8.09
C GLY A 53 2.53 -10.67 9.33
N ASP A 54 1.84 -9.87 10.13
CA ASP A 54 1.17 -10.27 11.38
C ASP A 54 -0.31 -10.63 11.17
N LEU A 55 -0.90 -10.25 10.02
CA LEU A 55 -2.28 -10.57 9.70
C LEU A 55 -2.51 -12.07 9.51
N PRO A 56 -3.67 -12.62 9.91
CA PRO A 56 -4.06 -13.99 9.59
C PRO A 56 -4.45 -14.15 8.10
N ASP A 57 -4.49 -15.38 7.59
CA ASP A 57 -4.80 -15.66 6.17
C ASP A 57 -6.21 -15.21 5.76
N GLU A 58 -7.17 -15.28 6.67
CA GLU A 58 -8.54 -14.78 6.48
C GLU A 58 -8.60 -13.29 6.10
N LYS A 59 -7.63 -12.49 6.58
CA LYS A 59 -7.55 -11.06 6.35
C LYS A 59 -6.91 -10.71 5.00
N ALA A 60 -6.39 -11.68 4.25
CA ALA A 60 -5.77 -11.43 2.96
C ALA A 60 -6.75 -10.85 1.93
N GLY A 61 -7.99 -11.34 1.93
CA GLY A 61 -9.05 -10.80 1.07
C GLY A 61 -9.30 -9.33 1.36
N GLU A 62 -9.50 -9.00 2.65
CA GLU A 62 -9.72 -7.62 3.12
C GLU A 62 -8.53 -6.72 2.78
N LEU A 63 -7.30 -7.20 2.95
CA LEU A 63 -6.09 -6.46 2.60
C LEU A 63 -6.01 -6.17 1.10
N ARG A 64 -6.31 -7.17 0.25
CA ARG A 64 -6.33 -6.98 -1.22
C ARG A 64 -7.36 -5.95 -1.64
N THR A 65 -8.57 -6.01 -1.08
CA THR A 65 -9.60 -4.99 -1.31
C THR A 65 -9.13 -3.62 -0.88
N TYR A 66 -8.53 -3.50 0.31
CA TYR A 66 -8.01 -2.24 0.81
C TYR A 66 -6.90 -1.65 -0.08
N LEU A 67 -6.00 -2.48 -0.63
CA LEU A 67 -4.97 -2.01 -1.56
C LEU A 67 -5.57 -1.41 -2.84
N GLN A 68 -6.69 -1.95 -3.33
CA GLN A 68 -7.41 -1.40 -4.49
C GLN A 68 -8.12 -0.08 -4.14
N GLU A 69 -8.74 0.00 -2.97
CA GLU A 69 -9.35 1.24 -2.47
C GLU A 69 -8.29 2.33 -2.30
N LEU A 70 -7.16 2.01 -1.67
CA LEU A 70 -6.04 2.93 -1.49
C LEU A 70 -5.54 3.48 -2.84
N GLU A 71 -5.43 2.64 -3.86
CA GLU A 71 -5.06 3.10 -5.21
C GLU A 71 -6.04 4.13 -5.76
N ARG A 72 -7.34 3.86 -5.64
CA ARG A 72 -8.40 4.75 -6.11
C ARG A 72 -8.35 6.06 -5.34
N GLU A 73 -8.29 6.01 -4.01
CA GLU A 73 -8.26 7.20 -3.16
C GLU A 73 -7.08 8.11 -3.48
N GLU A 74 -5.87 7.55 -3.62
CA GLU A 74 -4.67 8.34 -3.95
C GLU A 74 -4.75 8.95 -5.36
N ARG A 75 -5.39 8.27 -6.32
CA ARG A 75 -5.64 8.84 -7.65
C ARG A 75 -6.71 9.93 -7.64
N GLU A 76 -7.77 9.76 -6.85
CA GLU A 76 -8.86 10.74 -6.72
C GLU A 76 -8.37 12.01 -6.02
N LYS A 77 -7.51 11.90 -5.01
CA LYS A 77 -6.86 13.06 -4.36
C LYS A 77 -6.05 13.92 -5.34
N ARG A 78 -5.56 13.33 -6.43
CA ARG A 78 -4.81 14.04 -7.47
C ARG A 78 -5.67 14.82 -8.47
N GLY A 79 -6.98 14.54 -8.50
CA GLY A 79 -7.95 15.20 -9.37
C GLY A 79 -8.80 16.27 -8.69
N ALA A 80 -8.57 16.54 -7.40
CA ALA A 80 -9.31 17.50 -6.58
C ALA A 80 -8.58 18.85 -6.46
#